data_AF-A0A1G4Q9C4-F1
#
_entry.id   AF-A0A1G4Q9C4-F1
#
_cell.length_a   1.000
_cell.length_b   1.000
_cell.length_c   1.000
_cell.angle_alpha   90.00
_cell.angle_beta   90.00
_cell.angle_gamma   90.00
#
_symmetry.space_group_name_H-M   'P 1'
#
loop_
_entity.id
_entity.type
_entity.pdbx_description
1 polymer ?
#
loop_
_entity_poly.entity_id
_entity_poly.type
_entity_poly.pdbx_seq_one_letter_code
_entity_poly.pdbx_strand_id
1 'polypeptide(L)'
;MALPASKSDEGYAPEGFDPAMVGELEPKLINLMQQSEALVALMRGFFQQLDKRRSEEFSVIAGYIAKAKEEIREMRPHDISQERIPTAGAELEAITRDTENATHNIMNSAEAMMGFSIDQFGGDANAYKAAVDDEVMKIFEACSFQDITGQRVSKVVNVLKQIEERVGKLANTLGVEDSTPQEMTAEEKRRHDLLLNGPAIGGPETKQDAIDAMFDSGFDEAPVKADALAAKAPAPKPAPAPTPAPVAKAPEPKPQPAPAPKPAPAPAPVPAPAPQAAAPEAAESNSQDDIDALFDIPAEDMGKTNSQDDIDALFD
;
A
#
# COMPACT_ATOMS: atom_id res chain seq x y z
N MET A 1 5.28 125.05 -16.02
CA MET A 1 4.61 124.01 -15.20
C MET A 1 5.53 123.67 -14.05
N ALA A 2 4.99 123.55 -12.84
CA ALA A 2 5.70 123.47 -11.56
C ALA A 2 6.21 122.05 -11.20
N LEU A 3 7.18 122.02 -10.27
CA LEU A 3 7.85 120.92 -9.52
C LEU A 3 6.89 119.83 -8.93
N PRO A 4 7.32 118.64 -8.40
CA PRO A 4 8.50 118.42 -7.52
C PRO A 4 9.18 117.01 -7.48
N ALA A 5 10.17 116.90 -6.57
CA ALA A 5 11.02 115.75 -6.25
C ALA A 5 10.37 114.62 -5.41
N SER A 6 10.88 113.38 -5.53
CA SER A 6 10.74 112.28 -4.56
C SER A 6 12.05 111.44 -4.54
N LYS A 7 12.85 111.48 -3.48
CA LYS A 7 12.85 110.60 -2.29
C LYS A 7 13.14 109.11 -2.55
N SER A 8 14.35 108.73 -2.10
CA SER A 8 14.73 107.52 -1.36
C SER A 8 14.25 106.15 -1.86
N ASP A 9 15.21 105.33 -2.30
CA ASP A 9 15.13 103.88 -2.17
C ASP A 9 16.38 103.39 -1.40
N GLU A 10 16.16 103.07 -0.13
CA GLU A 10 17.12 102.43 0.76
C GLU A 10 17.26 100.96 0.33
N GLY A 11 18.44 100.61 -0.17
CA GLY A 11 18.81 99.21 -0.38
C GLY A 11 18.93 98.49 0.96
N TYR A 12 17.87 97.78 1.32
CA TYR A 12 17.80 96.78 2.39
C TYR A 12 18.88 95.71 2.18
N ALA A 13 19.92 95.73 3.01
CA ALA A 13 20.84 94.61 3.17
C ALA A 13 20.24 93.65 4.20
N PRO A 14 19.84 92.41 3.84
CA PRO A 14 19.57 91.41 4.85
C PRO A 14 20.92 90.97 5.44
N GLU A 15 21.00 91.29 6.72
CA GLU A 15 22.01 90.94 7.69
C GLU A 15 22.35 89.45 7.72
N GLY A 16 23.57 89.14 8.18
CA GLY A 16 23.74 87.97 9.05
C GLY A 16 24.35 86.72 8.47
N PHE A 17 25.21 86.79 7.45
CA PHE A 17 26.18 85.71 7.25
C PHE A 17 27.45 86.02 8.03
N ASP A 18 27.43 85.65 9.31
CA ASP A 18 28.59 85.76 10.17
C ASP A 18 29.67 84.77 9.69
N PRO A 19 30.84 85.22 9.21
CA PRO A 19 31.92 84.32 8.81
C PRO A 19 32.39 83.42 9.97
N ALA A 20 32.11 83.78 11.22
CA ALA A 20 32.34 82.92 12.38
C ALA A 20 31.40 81.68 12.41
N MET A 21 30.16 81.79 11.92
CA MET A 21 29.24 80.65 11.80
C MET A 21 29.73 79.63 10.76
N VAL A 22 30.38 80.07 9.68
CA VAL A 22 30.97 79.16 8.67
C VAL A 22 32.18 78.42 9.22
N GLY A 23 33.05 79.12 9.97
CA GLY A 23 34.18 78.52 10.67
C GLY A 23 33.77 77.53 11.76
N GLU A 24 32.56 77.67 12.33
CA GLU A 24 31.95 76.66 13.22
C GLU A 24 31.25 75.51 12.49
N LEU A 25 30.72 75.74 11.27
CA LEU A 25 30.05 74.72 10.47
C LEU A 25 31.04 73.75 9.83
N GLU A 26 32.21 74.21 9.38
CA GLU A 26 33.28 73.37 8.82
C GLU A 26 33.69 72.19 9.73
N PRO A 27 34.04 72.40 11.01
CA PRO A 27 34.39 71.31 11.91
C PRO A 27 33.20 70.41 12.24
N LYS A 28 31.97 70.95 12.30
CA LYS A 28 30.74 70.16 12.49
C LYS A 28 30.45 69.26 11.28
N LEU A 29 30.66 69.77 10.06
CA LEU A 29 30.46 69.01 8.82
C LEU A 29 31.52 67.92 8.64
N ILE A 30 32.78 68.22 8.98
CA ILE A 30 33.86 67.24 9.03
C ILE A 30 33.54 66.14 10.06
N ASN A 31 33.04 66.50 11.23
CA ASN A 31 32.64 65.53 12.25
C ASN A 31 31.47 64.65 11.77
N LEU A 32 30.47 65.24 11.10
CA LEU A 32 29.35 64.50 10.51
C LEU A 32 29.81 63.54 9.40
N MET A 33 30.75 63.96 8.55
CA MET A 33 31.36 63.09 7.53
C MET A 33 32.11 61.92 8.19
N GLN A 34 32.93 62.19 9.22
CA GLN A 34 33.65 61.16 9.97
C GLN A 34 32.70 60.17 10.67
N GLN A 35 31.61 60.66 11.27
CA GLN A 35 30.58 59.81 11.87
C GLN A 35 29.84 58.97 10.82
N SER A 36 29.53 59.54 9.65
CA SER A 36 28.90 58.81 8.55
C SER A 36 29.81 57.72 7.98
N GLU A 37 31.12 58.00 7.87
CA GLU A 37 32.13 57.04 7.42
C GLU A 37 32.29 55.89 8.43
N ALA A 38 32.30 56.21 9.73
CA ALA A 38 32.31 55.21 10.80
C ALA A 38 31.06 54.34 10.78
N LEU A 39 29.87 54.92 10.56
CA LEU A 39 28.61 54.18 10.45
C LEU A 39 28.62 53.23 9.23
N VAL A 40 29.10 53.70 8.08
CA VAL A 40 29.22 52.88 6.86
C VAL A 40 30.21 51.74 7.05
N ALA A 41 31.35 51.98 7.70
CA ALA A 41 32.33 50.94 8.01
C ALA A 41 31.73 49.87 8.96
N LEU A 42 30.98 50.30 9.97
CA LEU A 42 30.33 49.43 10.94
C LEU A 42 29.21 48.61 10.28
N MET A 43 28.40 49.22 9.41
CA MET A 43 27.41 48.51 8.60
C MET A 43 28.06 47.47 7.69
N ARG A 44 29.18 47.81 7.03
CA ARG A 44 29.91 46.88 6.15
C ARG A 44 30.43 45.67 6.92
N GLY A 45 30.97 45.88 8.12
CA GLY A 45 31.38 44.80 9.03
C GLY A 45 30.20 43.94 9.49
N PHE A 46 29.07 44.56 9.84
CA PHE A 46 27.85 43.86 10.22
C PHE A 46 27.31 42.97 9.09
N PHE A 47 27.23 43.49 7.86
CA PHE A 47 26.76 42.70 6.71
C PHE A 47 27.70 41.54 6.39
N GLN A 48 29.02 41.72 6.49
CA GLN A 48 29.98 40.63 6.33
C GLN A 48 29.82 39.53 7.39
N GLN A 49 29.58 39.91 8.64
CA GLN A 49 29.31 38.95 9.71
C GLN A 49 27.97 38.23 9.50
N LEU A 50 26.93 38.96 9.08
CA LEU A 50 25.61 38.39 8.81
C LEU A 50 25.68 37.43 7.62
N ASP A 51 26.35 37.78 6.53
CA ASP A 51 26.53 36.90 5.37
C ASP A 51 27.35 35.66 5.72
N LYS A 52 28.42 35.80 6.52
CA LYS A 52 29.20 34.65 7.00
C LYS A 52 28.34 33.71 7.84
N ARG A 53 27.62 34.24 8.84
CA ARG A 53 26.73 33.47 9.70
C ARG A 53 25.62 32.79 8.90
N ARG A 54 24.98 33.52 7.97
CA ARG A 54 23.90 33.00 7.13
C ARG A 54 24.42 31.88 6.21
N SER A 55 25.61 32.05 5.64
CA SER A 55 26.25 31.04 4.79
C SER A 55 26.60 29.78 5.60
N GLU A 56 27.08 29.94 6.83
CA GLU A 56 27.33 28.82 7.75
C GLU A 56 26.02 28.08 8.10
N GLU A 57 24.94 28.80 8.45
CA GLU A 57 23.64 28.20 8.75
C GLU A 57 23.03 27.49 7.53
N PHE A 58 23.10 28.08 6.33
CA PHE A 58 22.64 27.40 5.12
C PHE A 58 23.48 26.17 4.77
N SER A 59 24.79 26.20 5.00
CA SER A 59 25.65 25.02 4.81
C SER A 59 25.26 23.89 5.76
N VAL A 60 24.89 24.22 7.00
CA VAL A 60 24.42 23.24 7.99
C VAL A 60 23.08 22.64 7.55
N ILE A 61 22.11 23.47 7.15
CA ILE A 61 20.80 23.02 6.65
C ILE A 61 20.96 22.14 5.41
N ALA A 62 21.80 22.55 4.45
CA ALA A 62 22.09 21.76 3.26
C ALA A 62 22.70 20.39 3.62
N GLY A 63 23.57 20.34 4.64
CA GLY A 63 24.10 19.10 5.20
C GLY A 63 23.01 18.19 5.76
N TYR A 64 22.07 18.74 6.55
CA TYR A 64 20.93 17.98 7.06
C TYR A 64 20.02 17.45 5.95
N ILE A 65 19.71 18.26 4.93
CA ILE A 65 18.89 17.85 3.78
C ILE A 65 19.60 16.74 2.99
N ALA A 66 20.91 16.87 2.77
CA ALA A 66 21.68 15.85 2.06
C ALA A 66 21.68 14.51 2.82
N LYS A 67 21.86 14.56 4.15
CA LYS A 67 21.80 13.37 5.00
C LYS A 67 20.41 12.74 4.98
N ALA A 68 19.35 13.53 5.15
CA ALA A 68 17.97 13.04 5.10
C ALA A 68 17.64 12.42 3.73
N LYS A 69 18.10 13.03 2.62
CA LYS A 69 17.93 12.48 1.26
C LYS A 69 18.65 11.15 1.07
N GLU A 70 19.82 10.97 1.69
CA GLU A 70 20.55 9.71 1.64
C GLU A 70 19.85 8.62 2.47
N GLU A 71 19.38 8.95 3.67
CA GLU A 71 18.59 8.03 4.51
C GLU A 71 17.27 7.61 3.80
N ILE A 72 16.60 8.53 3.09
CA ILE A 72 15.43 8.22 2.24
C ILE A 72 15.79 7.28 1.08
N ARG A 73 16.94 7.49 0.44
CA ARG A 73 17.42 6.61 -0.65
C ARG A 73 17.71 5.20 -0.16
N GLU A 74 18.32 5.06 1.02
CA GLU A 74 18.68 3.77 1.62
C GLU A 74 17.45 2.88 1.90
N MET A 75 16.29 3.49 2.17
CA MET A 75 15.04 2.73 2.36
C MET A 75 14.45 2.14 1.08
N ARG A 76 14.98 2.53 -0.09
CA ARG A 76 14.56 2.04 -1.42
C ARG A 76 13.02 2.05 -1.57
N PRO A 77 12.37 3.23 -1.53
CA PRO A 77 10.91 3.31 -1.60
C PRO A 77 10.32 2.72 -2.89
N HIS A 78 11.05 2.77 -4.01
CA HIS A 78 10.61 2.15 -5.26
C HIS A 78 10.57 0.61 -5.19
N ASP A 79 11.47 -0.02 -4.44
CA ASP A 79 11.47 -1.48 -4.20
C ASP A 79 10.21 -1.90 -3.39
N ILE A 80 9.80 -1.07 -2.43
CA ILE A 80 8.56 -1.28 -1.68
C ILE A 80 7.34 -1.22 -2.61
N SER A 81 7.23 -0.16 -3.43
CA SER A 81 6.05 0.08 -4.26
C SER A 81 5.98 -0.80 -5.51
N GLN A 82 7.11 -1.11 -6.14
CA GLN A 82 7.14 -1.81 -7.43
C GLN A 82 7.29 -3.33 -7.30
N GLU A 83 7.85 -3.83 -6.20
CA GLU A 83 8.13 -5.26 -6.05
C GLU A 83 7.41 -5.86 -4.84
N ARG A 84 7.61 -5.28 -3.66
CA ARG A 84 7.17 -5.89 -2.39
C ARG A 84 5.65 -5.89 -2.21
N ILE A 85 5.00 -4.73 -2.37
CA ILE A 85 3.54 -4.62 -2.27
C ILE A 85 2.84 -5.46 -3.35
N PRO A 86 3.23 -5.37 -4.65
CA PRO A 86 2.65 -6.22 -5.69
C PRO A 86 2.84 -7.72 -5.42
N THR A 87 4.02 -8.13 -4.94
CA THR A 87 4.27 -9.54 -4.57
C THR A 87 3.34 -10.00 -3.46
N ALA A 88 3.17 -9.20 -2.40
CA ALA A 88 2.23 -9.52 -1.33
C ALA A 88 0.78 -9.61 -1.83
N GLY A 89 0.39 -8.72 -2.75
CA GLY A 89 -0.91 -8.78 -3.43
C GLY A 89 -1.11 -10.08 -4.22
N ALA A 90 -0.11 -10.48 -5.01
CA ALA A 90 -0.14 -11.73 -5.78
C ALA A 90 -0.23 -12.97 -4.87
N GLU A 91 0.43 -12.97 -3.71
CA GLU A 91 0.30 -14.05 -2.73
C GLU A 91 -1.11 -14.13 -2.13
N LEU A 92 -1.73 -12.98 -1.84
CA LEU A 92 -3.11 -12.92 -1.35
C LEU A 92 -4.12 -13.41 -2.38
N GLU A 93 -3.98 -13.00 -3.63
CA GLU A 93 -4.84 -13.47 -4.73
C GLU A 93 -4.70 -14.99 -4.93
N ALA A 94 -3.46 -15.49 -4.86
CA ALA A 94 -3.21 -16.92 -4.99
C ALA A 94 -3.77 -17.72 -3.80
N ILE A 95 -3.77 -17.18 -2.58
CA ILE A 95 -4.46 -17.80 -1.45
C ILE A 95 -5.94 -17.98 -1.78
N THR A 96 -6.63 -16.91 -2.20
CA THR A 96 -8.05 -16.96 -2.53
C THR A 96 -8.31 -18.02 -3.60
N ARG A 97 -7.58 -17.97 -4.72
CA ARG A 97 -7.71 -18.93 -5.81
C ARG A 97 -7.45 -20.38 -5.38
N ASP A 98 -6.38 -20.64 -4.62
CA ASP A 98 -6.02 -21.99 -4.17
C ASP A 98 -7.08 -22.52 -3.19
N THR A 99 -7.60 -21.67 -2.31
CA THR A 99 -8.68 -22.04 -1.37
C THR A 99 -10.01 -22.32 -2.07
N GLU A 100 -10.36 -21.54 -3.09
CA GLU A 100 -11.57 -21.76 -3.89
C GLU A 100 -11.48 -23.08 -4.66
N ASN A 101 -10.36 -23.33 -5.34
CA ASN A 101 -10.13 -24.58 -6.07
C ASN A 101 -10.18 -25.81 -5.15
N ALA A 102 -9.55 -25.72 -3.98
CA ALA A 102 -9.58 -26.82 -3.03
C ALA A 102 -10.98 -27.07 -2.47
N THR A 103 -11.73 -26.01 -2.16
CA THR A 103 -13.11 -26.12 -1.69
C THR A 103 -14.01 -26.75 -2.75
N HIS A 104 -13.86 -26.34 -4.01
CA HIS A 104 -14.57 -26.94 -5.14
C HIS A 104 -14.25 -28.44 -5.29
N ASN A 105 -12.97 -28.83 -5.18
CA ASN A 105 -12.58 -30.24 -5.23
C ASN A 105 -13.16 -31.06 -4.05
N ILE A 106 -13.20 -30.49 -2.85
CA ILE A 106 -13.80 -31.13 -1.68
C ILE A 106 -15.30 -31.34 -1.89
N MET A 107 -16.02 -30.32 -2.37
CA MET A 107 -17.45 -30.41 -2.65
C MET A 107 -17.75 -31.45 -3.74
N ASN A 108 -17.01 -31.43 -4.86
CA ASN A 108 -17.21 -32.39 -5.94
C ASN A 108 -16.96 -33.84 -5.49
N SER A 109 -15.93 -34.08 -4.67
CA SER A 109 -15.65 -35.41 -4.13
C SER A 109 -16.77 -35.87 -3.19
N ALA A 110 -17.30 -34.97 -2.36
CA ALA A 110 -18.44 -35.26 -1.49
C ALA A 110 -19.74 -35.54 -2.28
N GLU A 111 -20.00 -34.77 -3.34
CA GLU A 111 -21.13 -34.99 -4.25
C GLU A 111 -21.02 -36.33 -4.98
N ALA A 112 -19.83 -36.68 -5.48
CA ALA A 112 -19.57 -37.96 -6.12
C ALA A 112 -19.89 -39.14 -5.17
N MET A 113 -19.42 -39.06 -3.91
CA MET A 113 -19.70 -40.09 -2.90
C MET A 113 -21.20 -40.25 -2.60
N MET A 114 -21.98 -39.16 -2.58
CA MET A 114 -23.43 -39.23 -2.40
C MET A 114 -24.14 -39.91 -3.58
N GLY A 115 -23.56 -39.83 -4.78
CA GLY A 115 -24.08 -40.46 -5.99
C GLY A 115 -23.75 -41.95 -6.12
N PHE A 116 -22.83 -42.47 -5.30
CA PHE A 116 -22.45 -43.88 -5.36
C PHE A 116 -23.52 -44.79 -4.77
N SER A 117 -23.84 -45.86 -5.49
CA SER A 117 -24.65 -46.96 -4.97
C SER A 117 -23.97 -48.30 -5.24
N ILE A 118 -24.15 -49.28 -4.36
CA ILE A 118 -23.52 -50.59 -4.53
C ILE A 118 -23.97 -51.30 -5.82
N ASP A 119 -25.16 -50.98 -6.31
CA ASP A 119 -25.70 -51.50 -7.58
C ASP A 119 -24.92 -50.99 -8.79
N GLN A 120 -24.43 -49.74 -8.77
CA GLN A 120 -23.55 -49.20 -9.83
C GLN A 120 -22.22 -49.98 -9.94
N PHE A 121 -21.79 -50.61 -8.84
CA PHE A 121 -20.61 -51.47 -8.78
C PHE A 121 -20.94 -52.96 -8.89
N GLY A 122 -22.10 -53.31 -9.47
CA GLY A 122 -22.49 -54.71 -9.71
C GLY A 122 -22.73 -55.52 -8.44
N GLY A 123 -23.04 -54.86 -7.32
CA GLY A 123 -23.19 -55.50 -6.01
C GLY A 123 -21.87 -55.82 -5.31
N ASP A 124 -20.72 -55.44 -5.87
CA ASP A 124 -19.41 -55.66 -5.25
C ASP A 124 -19.13 -54.61 -4.18
N ALA A 125 -19.25 -55.02 -2.92
CA ALA A 125 -18.96 -54.19 -1.76
C ALA A 125 -17.50 -53.70 -1.70
N ASN A 126 -16.55 -54.50 -2.20
CA ASN A 126 -15.13 -54.11 -2.19
C ASN A 126 -14.87 -53.01 -3.22
N ALA A 127 -15.44 -53.12 -4.41
CA ALA A 127 -15.33 -52.10 -5.45
C ALA A 127 -15.99 -50.78 -5.01
N TYR A 128 -17.19 -50.84 -4.40
CA TYR A 128 -17.84 -49.67 -3.81
C TYR A 128 -16.97 -49.00 -2.73
N LYS A 129 -16.43 -49.79 -1.80
CA LYS A 129 -15.55 -49.27 -0.75
C LYS A 129 -14.30 -48.61 -1.33
N ALA A 130 -13.67 -49.22 -2.33
CA ALA A 130 -12.49 -48.65 -2.98
C ALA A 130 -12.81 -47.29 -3.62
N ALA A 131 -13.95 -47.16 -4.31
CA ALA A 131 -14.37 -45.88 -4.90
C ALA A 131 -14.61 -44.80 -3.84
N VAL A 132 -15.22 -45.15 -2.70
CA VAL A 132 -15.39 -44.22 -1.57
C VAL A 132 -14.04 -43.83 -0.97
N ASP A 133 -13.16 -44.80 -0.73
CA ASP A 133 -11.82 -44.55 -0.17
C ASP A 133 -10.99 -43.64 -1.11
N ASP A 134 -11.13 -43.78 -2.43
CA ASP A 134 -10.49 -42.92 -3.43
C ASP A 134 -11.00 -41.47 -3.37
N GLU A 135 -12.31 -41.23 -3.26
CA GLU A 135 -12.87 -39.88 -3.10
C GLU A 135 -12.46 -39.25 -1.76
N VAL A 136 -12.42 -40.04 -0.68
CA VAL A 136 -11.93 -39.56 0.62
C VAL A 136 -10.45 -39.16 0.54
N MET A 137 -9.63 -39.89 -0.21
CA MET A 137 -8.23 -39.51 -0.45
C MET A 137 -8.12 -38.19 -1.21
N LYS A 138 -8.93 -37.96 -2.24
CA LYS A 138 -8.97 -36.67 -2.96
C LYS A 138 -9.34 -35.51 -2.03
N ILE A 139 -10.23 -35.72 -1.06
CA ILE A 139 -10.55 -34.71 -0.04
C ILE A 139 -9.32 -34.40 0.82
N PHE A 140 -8.59 -35.41 1.29
CA PHE A 140 -7.37 -35.19 2.07
C PHE A 140 -6.28 -34.48 1.27
N GLU A 141 -6.11 -34.86 0.00
CA GLU A 141 -5.18 -34.18 -0.91
C GLU A 141 -5.59 -32.73 -1.13
N ALA A 142 -6.88 -32.46 -1.36
CA ALA A 142 -7.39 -31.11 -1.51
C ALA A 142 -7.11 -30.27 -0.25
N CYS A 143 -7.37 -30.81 0.95
CA CYS A 143 -7.11 -30.15 2.25
C CYS A 143 -5.65 -29.70 2.46
N SER A 144 -4.69 -30.23 1.69
CA SER A 144 -3.29 -29.75 1.73
C SER A 144 -3.14 -28.28 1.32
N PHE A 145 -4.17 -27.65 0.73
CA PHE A 145 -4.22 -26.21 0.48
C PHE A 145 -3.92 -25.38 1.73
N GLN A 146 -4.24 -25.90 2.93
CA GLN A 146 -4.00 -25.23 4.20
C GLN A 146 -2.51 -24.93 4.43
N ASP A 147 -1.61 -25.84 4.05
CA ASP A 147 -0.17 -25.65 4.22
C ASP A 147 0.35 -24.56 3.27
N ILE A 148 -0.04 -24.63 2.00
CA ILE A 148 0.29 -23.60 1.00
C ILE A 148 -0.23 -22.24 1.45
N THR A 149 -1.49 -22.15 1.90
CA THR A 149 -2.07 -20.91 2.43
C THR A 149 -1.29 -20.39 3.63
N GLY A 150 -0.90 -21.24 4.58
CA GLY A 150 -0.08 -20.84 5.73
C GLY A 150 1.28 -20.27 5.33
N GLN A 151 1.94 -20.89 4.35
CA GLN A 151 3.22 -20.41 3.82
C GLN A 151 3.07 -19.05 3.11
N ARG A 152 2.04 -18.90 2.26
CA ARG A 152 1.74 -17.65 1.56
C ARG A 152 1.40 -16.51 2.53
N VAL A 153 0.54 -16.77 3.53
CA VAL A 153 0.22 -15.79 4.59
C VAL A 153 1.49 -15.37 5.33
N SER A 154 2.36 -16.33 5.67
CA SER A 154 3.64 -16.03 6.32
C SER A 154 4.52 -15.12 5.46
N LYS A 155 4.55 -15.34 4.14
CA LYS A 155 5.28 -14.49 3.19
C LYS A 155 4.71 -13.07 3.14
N VAL A 156 3.38 -12.92 3.07
CA VAL A 156 2.70 -11.62 3.13
C VAL A 156 3.02 -10.88 4.43
N VAL A 157 2.88 -11.55 5.57
CA VAL A 157 3.19 -10.97 6.90
C VAL A 157 4.64 -10.52 6.98
N ASN A 158 5.58 -11.30 6.44
CA ASN A 158 6.99 -10.92 6.42
C ASN A 158 7.23 -9.67 5.55
N VAL A 159 6.56 -9.55 4.40
CA VAL A 159 6.64 -8.35 3.57
C VAL A 159 6.11 -7.14 4.33
N LEU A 160 4.95 -7.25 4.97
CA LEU A 160 4.35 -6.17 5.76
C LEU A 160 5.26 -5.72 6.91
N LYS A 161 5.84 -6.65 7.68
CA LYS A 161 6.80 -6.33 8.75
C LYS A 161 8.02 -5.55 8.25
N GLN A 162 8.55 -5.95 7.10
CA GLN A 162 9.69 -5.24 6.53
C GLN A 162 9.32 -3.85 5.98
N ILE A 163 8.07 -3.66 5.52
CA ILE A 163 7.57 -2.34 5.14
C ILE A 163 7.42 -1.47 6.39
N GLU A 164 6.79 -2.00 7.44
CA GLU A 164 6.64 -1.34 8.74
C GLU A 164 7.99 -0.89 9.31
N GLU A 165 9.01 -1.76 9.31
CA GLU A 165 10.35 -1.41 9.79
C GLU A 165 10.97 -0.25 8.99
N ARG A 166 10.80 -0.23 7.67
CA ARG A 166 11.32 0.85 6.82
C ARG A 166 10.53 2.14 7.02
N VAL A 167 9.20 2.08 7.04
CA VAL A 167 8.35 3.27 7.29
C VAL A 167 8.63 3.86 8.68
N GLY A 168 8.82 3.01 9.70
CA GLY A 168 9.20 3.44 11.03
C GLY A 168 10.57 4.15 11.06
N LYS A 169 11.56 3.65 10.30
CA LYS A 169 12.84 4.36 10.13
C LYS A 169 12.66 5.73 9.46
N LEU A 170 11.82 5.82 8.42
CA LEU A 170 11.51 7.09 7.75
C LEU A 170 10.89 8.11 8.70
N ALA A 171 9.88 7.69 9.47
CA ALA A 171 9.19 8.55 10.43
C ALA A 171 10.17 9.11 11.47
N ASN A 172 11.04 8.24 12.02
CA ASN A 172 12.07 8.64 12.97
C ASN A 172 13.11 9.59 12.36
N THR A 173 13.60 9.32 11.15
CA THR A 173 14.55 10.19 10.44
C THR A 173 13.98 11.57 10.15
N LEU A 174 12.71 11.64 9.74
CA LEU A 174 12.04 12.90 9.43
C LEU A 174 11.55 13.65 10.68
N GLY A 175 11.67 13.06 11.88
CA GLY A 175 11.10 13.62 13.10
C GLY A 175 9.59 13.74 13.05
N VAL A 176 8.93 12.90 12.24
CA VAL A 176 7.48 12.80 12.20
C VAL A 176 7.09 11.98 13.43
N GLU A 177 6.82 12.66 14.52
CA GLU A 177 6.11 12.06 15.64
C GLU A 177 4.68 11.78 15.19
N ASP A 178 4.19 10.56 15.46
CA ASP A 178 2.78 10.28 15.28
C ASP A 178 1.99 11.32 16.07
N SER A 179 1.07 12.02 15.38
CA SER A 179 0.07 12.82 16.08
C SER A 179 -0.64 11.88 17.06
N THR A 180 -0.81 12.30 18.31
CA THR A 180 -1.54 11.53 19.34
C THR A 180 -2.75 10.85 18.69
N PRO A 181 -2.94 9.52 18.84
CA PRO A 181 -4.04 8.81 18.18
C PRO A 181 -5.30 9.65 18.35
N GLN A 182 -5.83 10.19 17.24
CA GLN A 182 -7.09 10.89 17.34
C GLN A 182 -8.07 9.86 17.87
N GLU A 183 -8.61 10.10 19.07
CA GLU A 183 -9.66 9.23 19.58
C GLU A 183 -10.75 9.22 18.51
N MET A 184 -10.97 8.04 17.91
CA MET A 184 -12.05 7.86 16.95
C MET A 184 -13.31 8.45 17.54
N THR A 185 -13.96 9.31 16.77
CA THR A 185 -15.24 9.89 17.16
C THR A 185 -16.22 8.77 17.51
N ALA A 186 -17.22 9.06 18.35
CA ALA A 186 -18.22 8.06 18.73
C ALA A 186 -18.93 7.44 17.51
N GLU A 187 -19.00 8.17 16.40
CA GLU A 187 -19.56 7.75 15.12
C GLU A 187 -18.62 6.82 14.36
N GLU A 188 -17.31 7.10 14.35
CA GLU A 188 -16.29 6.24 13.74
C GLU A 188 -16.13 4.93 14.51
N LYS A 189 -16.15 4.96 15.85
CA LYS A 189 -16.14 3.74 16.70
C LYS A 189 -17.34 2.86 16.39
N ARG A 190 -18.54 3.46 16.34
CA ARG A 190 -19.78 2.72 16.02
C ARG A 190 -19.73 2.11 14.63
N ARG A 191 -19.15 2.81 13.64
CA ARG A 191 -18.99 2.29 12.27
C ARG A 191 -17.98 1.14 12.20
N HIS A 192 -16.86 1.26 12.90
CA HIS A 192 -15.85 0.21 12.98
C HIS A 192 -16.38 -1.06 13.67
N ASP A 193 -17.13 -0.89 14.76
CA ASP A 193 -17.79 -2.02 15.45
C ASP A 193 -18.87 -2.67 14.56
N LEU A 194 -19.51 -1.90 13.68
CA LEU A 194 -20.44 -2.43 12.68
C LEU A 194 -19.76 -3.19 11.55
N LEU A 195 -18.48 -2.91 11.25
CA LEU A 195 -17.71 -3.57 10.17
C LEU A 195 -17.05 -4.87 10.64
N LEU A 196 -16.69 -4.93 11.92
CA LEU A 196 -16.15 -6.14 12.55
C LEU A 196 -17.21 -7.23 12.76
N ASN A 197 -18.49 -6.84 12.72
CA ASN A 197 -19.60 -7.77 12.76
C ASN A 197 -20.26 -7.78 11.38
N GLY A 198 -20.17 -8.90 10.64
CA GLY A 198 -21.17 -9.21 9.61
C GLY A 198 -22.60 -9.10 10.18
N PRO A 199 -23.66 -9.11 9.34
CA PRO A 199 -25.03 -8.68 9.66
C PRO A 199 -25.34 -8.66 11.16
N ALA A 200 -25.31 -7.45 11.72
CA ALA A 200 -25.15 -7.24 13.15
C ALA A 200 -26.26 -7.91 13.97
N ILE A 201 -25.89 -8.93 14.75
CA ILE A 201 -26.70 -9.37 15.90
C ILE A 201 -26.71 -8.21 16.90
N GLY A 202 -27.88 -7.59 17.12
CA GLY A 202 -28.06 -6.45 18.02
C GLY A 202 -27.80 -5.04 17.44
N GLY A 203 -27.60 -4.88 16.12
CA GLY A 203 -27.68 -3.57 15.46
C GLY A 203 -29.13 -3.03 15.42
N PRO A 204 -29.49 -2.00 14.63
CA PRO A 204 -30.89 -1.91 14.20
C PRO A 204 -31.17 -3.15 13.36
N GLU A 205 -31.52 -4.24 14.04
CA GLU A 205 -31.92 -5.49 13.44
C GLU A 205 -33.06 -5.12 12.50
N THR A 206 -32.91 -5.45 11.22
CA THR A 206 -34.06 -5.59 10.34
C THR A 206 -35.01 -6.52 11.08
N LYS A 207 -36.06 -5.95 11.68
CA LYS A 207 -37.02 -6.70 12.49
C LYS A 207 -37.54 -7.84 11.64
N GLN A 208 -37.77 -9.00 12.26
CA GLN A 208 -38.34 -10.15 11.57
C GLN A 208 -39.61 -9.76 10.80
N ASP A 209 -40.44 -8.86 11.34
CA ASP A 209 -41.61 -8.28 10.67
C ASP A 209 -41.30 -7.62 9.30
N ALA A 210 -40.13 -6.99 9.16
CA ALA A 210 -39.69 -6.36 7.91
C ALA A 210 -39.16 -7.39 6.90
N ILE A 211 -38.61 -8.51 7.39
CA ILE A 211 -38.17 -9.65 6.58
C ILE A 211 -39.40 -10.43 6.11
N ASP A 212 -40.35 -10.68 7.01
CA ASP A 212 -41.61 -11.34 6.72
C ASP A 212 -42.41 -10.52 5.70
N ALA A 213 -42.47 -9.19 5.82
CA ALA A 213 -43.10 -8.33 4.81
C ALA A 213 -42.44 -8.41 3.41
N MET A 214 -41.14 -8.72 3.32
CA MET A 214 -40.45 -8.94 2.04
C MET A 214 -40.77 -10.30 1.41
N PHE A 215 -41.00 -11.34 2.22
CA PHE A 215 -41.35 -12.68 1.73
C PHE A 215 -42.87 -12.86 1.51
N ASP A 216 -43.70 -12.17 2.28
CA ASP A 216 -45.17 -12.19 2.19
C ASP A 216 -45.69 -11.37 1.00
N SER A 217 -44.86 -10.45 0.47
CA SER A 217 -45.19 -9.67 -0.73
C SER A 217 -44.87 -10.36 -2.06
N GLY A 218 -44.54 -11.66 -2.06
CA GLY A 218 -44.00 -12.33 -3.26
C GLY A 218 -44.45 -13.75 -3.61
N PHE A 219 -45.04 -14.55 -2.72
CA PHE A 219 -45.37 -15.96 -3.04
C PHE A 219 -46.72 -16.39 -2.48
N ASP A 220 -47.76 -16.18 -3.28
CA ASP A 220 -49.12 -16.64 -3.03
C ASP A 220 -49.23 -18.11 -3.46
N GLU A 221 -48.91 -19.09 -2.59
CA GLU A 221 -49.24 -20.50 -2.84
C GLU A 221 -49.46 -21.35 -1.56
N ALA A 222 -50.75 -21.61 -1.28
CA ALA A 222 -51.46 -22.64 -0.49
C ALA A 222 -50.75 -23.43 0.67
N PRO A 223 -51.40 -23.59 1.85
CA PRO A 223 -50.80 -24.22 3.03
C PRO A 223 -50.83 -25.76 3.00
N VAL A 224 -49.68 -26.39 3.26
CA VAL A 224 -49.53 -27.84 3.48
C VAL A 224 -49.86 -28.18 4.94
N LYS A 225 -50.75 -29.16 5.17
CA LYS A 225 -51.32 -29.52 6.48
C LYS A 225 -50.35 -30.28 7.40
N ALA A 226 -50.41 -29.98 8.70
CA ALA A 226 -49.39 -30.28 9.72
C ALA A 226 -49.62 -31.55 10.60
N ASP A 227 -50.26 -32.61 10.11
CA ASP A 227 -50.67 -33.75 10.97
C ASP A 227 -49.87 -35.07 10.82
N ALA A 228 -48.69 -35.09 10.20
CA ALA A 228 -48.02 -36.36 9.84
C ALA A 228 -46.64 -36.66 10.49
N LEU A 229 -46.18 -35.92 11.51
CA LEU A 229 -44.80 -36.10 12.05
C LEU A 229 -44.69 -36.32 13.57
N ALA A 230 -45.79 -36.50 14.29
CA ALA A 230 -45.76 -36.56 15.77
C ALA A 230 -45.43 -37.93 16.40
N ALA A 231 -44.90 -38.94 15.69
CA ALA A 231 -44.69 -40.26 16.32
C ALA A 231 -43.53 -41.10 15.75
N LYS A 232 -42.27 -40.75 16.09
CA LYS A 232 -41.25 -41.72 16.58
C LYS A 232 -39.87 -41.06 16.77
N ALA A 233 -39.24 -41.41 17.90
CA ALA A 233 -37.80 -41.46 18.21
C ALA A 233 -37.20 -40.32 19.06
N PRO A 234 -36.22 -40.63 19.94
CA PRO A 234 -35.99 -39.99 21.24
C PRO A 234 -34.94 -38.85 21.24
N ALA A 235 -34.99 -38.01 22.28
CA ALA A 235 -34.20 -36.78 22.44
C ALA A 235 -32.69 -37.01 22.70
N PRO A 236 -31.78 -36.25 22.04
CA PRO A 236 -30.37 -36.18 22.41
C PRO A 236 -30.12 -35.19 23.57
N LYS A 237 -29.19 -35.57 24.46
CA LYS A 237 -28.75 -34.81 25.65
C LYS A 237 -27.84 -33.63 25.24
N PRO A 238 -27.89 -32.46 25.90
CA PRO A 238 -27.09 -31.29 25.51
C PRO A 238 -25.59 -31.48 25.74
N ALA A 239 -24.77 -31.11 24.77
CA ALA A 239 -23.32 -30.95 24.90
C ALA A 239 -22.99 -29.58 25.56
N PRO A 240 -22.00 -29.49 26.46
CA PRO A 240 -21.63 -28.24 27.11
C PRO A 240 -20.81 -27.31 26.20
N ALA A 241 -21.09 -26.00 26.29
CA ALA A 241 -20.42 -24.92 25.55
C ALA A 241 -18.97 -24.66 26.03
N PRO A 242 -18.07 -24.18 25.15
CA PRO A 242 -16.69 -23.84 25.53
C PRO A 242 -16.62 -22.54 26.34
N THR A 243 -15.79 -22.53 27.38
CA THR A 243 -15.50 -21.36 28.24
C THR A 243 -14.07 -20.84 27.94
N PRO A 244 -13.81 -19.51 27.96
CA PRO A 244 -12.54 -18.90 27.51
C PRO A 244 -11.34 -19.11 28.45
N ALA A 245 -10.14 -19.02 27.86
CA ALA A 245 -8.82 -19.26 28.47
C ALA A 245 -8.32 -18.13 29.41
N PRO A 246 -7.46 -18.46 30.40
CA PRO A 246 -6.50 -17.50 30.94
C PRO A 246 -5.02 -17.99 30.94
N VAL A 247 -4.18 -17.21 30.26
CA VAL A 247 -2.80 -16.71 30.53
C VAL A 247 -1.78 -17.54 31.37
N ALA A 248 -0.68 -17.90 30.68
CA ALA A 248 0.76 -17.95 31.03
C ALA A 248 1.31 -18.54 32.35
N LYS A 249 2.31 -19.45 32.19
CA LYS A 249 3.63 -19.46 32.88
C LYS A 249 4.63 -20.39 32.15
N ALA A 250 5.86 -19.90 31.92
CA ALA A 250 7.05 -20.60 31.38
C ALA A 250 8.01 -21.03 32.55
N PRO A 251 9.20 -21.68 32.37
CA PRO A 251 9.83 -22.41 31.24
C PRO A 251 10.53 -23.79 31.58
N GLU A 252 10.87 -24.57 30.52
CA GLU A 252 12.02 -25.52 30.30
C GLU A 252 12.14 -26.91 31.03
N PRO A 253 12.68 -27.99 30.38
CA PRO A 253 14.05 -28.04 29.80
C PRO A 253 14.24 -28.67 28.39
N LYS A 254 15.33 -28.23 27.74
CA LYS A 254 15.90 -28.68 26.44
C LYS A 254 16.20 -30.19 26.35
N PRO A 255 15.94 -30.84 25.20
CA PRO A 255 16.66 -32.04 24.78
C PRO A 255 17.98 -31.69 24.06
N GLN A 256 19.03 -32.42 24.42
CA GLN A 256 20.41 -32.32 23.91
C GLN A 256 20.53 -32.90 22.48
N PRO A 257 21.44 -32.41 21.61
CA PRO A 257 21.54 -32.86 20.21
C PRO A 257 22.17 -34.25 20.07
N ALA A 258 21.56 -35.13 19.26
CA ALA A 258 22.18 -36.39 18.82
C ALA A 258 23.18 -36.14 17.66
N PRO A 259 24.26 -36.93 17.56
CA PRO A 259 25.42 -36.65 16.70
C PRO A 259 25.16 -36.92 15.20
N ALA A 260 25.76 -36.08 14.35
CA ALA A 260 25.68 -36.14 12.89
C ALA A 260 26.47 -37.33 12.28
N PRO A 261 25.89 -38.10 11.34
CA PRO A 261 26.64 -39.03 10.51
C PRO A 261 26.85 -38.53 9.06
N LYS A 262 28.12 -38.26 8.76
CA LYS A 262 28.95 -38.39 7.53
C LYS A 262 28.51 -37.81 6.15
N PRO A 263 29.40 -37.09 5.43
CA PRO A 263 29.13 -36.56 4.09
C PRO A 263 28.92 -37.64 3.02
N ALA A 264 27.94 -37.43 2.15
CA ALA A 264 27.73 -38.20 0.93
C ALA A 264 28.85 -37.91 -0.11
N PRO A 265 29.25 -38.89 -0.94
CA PRO A 265 30.36 -38.76 -1.89
C PRO A 265 30.03 -37.79 -3.04
N ALA A 266 31.05 -37.04 -3.48
CA ALA A 266 30.98 -36.04 -4.54
C ALA A 266 30.50 -36.63 -5.89
N PRO A 267 29.72 -35.87 -6.69
CA PRO A 267 29.31 -36.31 -8.02
C PRO A 267 30.53 -36.40 -8.96
N ALA A 268 30.59 -37.49 -9.72
CA ALA A 268 31.62 -37.76 -10.72
C ALA A 268 31.59 -36.73 -11.88
N PRO A 269 32.74 -36.48 -12.54
CA PRO A 269 32.87 -35.43 -13.56
C PRO A 269 32.07 -35.74 -14.83
N VAL A 270 31.35 -34.73 -15.33
CA VAL A 270 30.63 -34.73 -16.60
C VAL A 270 31.62 -34.91 -17.77
N PRO A 271 31.37 -35.81 -18.75
CA PRO A 271 32.22 -35.95 -19.92
C PRO A 271 32.16 -34.70 -20.82
N ALA A 272 33.33 -34.27 -21.30
CA ALA A 272 33.47 -33.22 -22.30
C ALA A 272 32.78 -33.57 -23.64
N PRO A 273 32.26 -32.58 -24.39
CA PRO A 273 31.55 -32.81 -25.64
C PRO A 273 32.52 -33.09 -26.81
N ALA A 274 32.18 -34.08 -27.64
CA ALA A 274 32.80 -34.37 -28.95
C ALA A 274 31.89 -33.87 -30.10
N PRO A 275 32.41 -33.69 -31.33
CA PRO A 275 32.15 -32.51 -32.17
C PRO A 275 30.88 -32.52 -33.03
N GLN A 276 30.45 -31.30 -33.38
CA GLN A 276 29.33 -30.92 -34.23
C GLN A 276 29.27 -31.64 -35.59
N ALA A 277 28.05 -32.01 -35.99
CA ALA A 277 27.67 -32.26 -37.38
C ALA A 277 26.40 -31.46 -37.71
N ALA A 278 26.54 -30.65 -38.77
CA ALA A 278 25.59 -29.93 -39.64
C ALA A 278 24.09 -29.77 -39.29
N ALA A 279 23.63 -28.53 -39.52
CA ALA A 279 22.26 -27.99 -39.47
C ALA A 279 21.23 -28.71 -40.37
N PRO A 280 19.92 -28.41 -40.18
CA PRO A 280 19.33 -27.34 -41.00
C PRO A 280 18.33 -26.41 -40.28
N GLU A 281 18.19 -25.25 -40.92
CA GLU A 281 17.04 -24.32 -40.99
C GLU A 281 16.63 -23.45 -39.80
N ALA A 282 16.66 -22.15 -40.10
CA ALA A 282 16.37 -21.03 -39.23
C ALA A 282 14.87 -20.89 -38.96
N ALA A 283 14.51 -20.76 -37.69
CA ALA A 283 13.26 -20.12 -37.29
C ALA A 283 13.54 -18.63 -37.11
N GLU A 284 12.78 -17.80 -37.82
CA GLU A 284 12.81 -16.34 -37.76
C GLU A 284 12.63 -15.86 -36.32
N SER A 285 13.62 -15.16 -35.79
CA SER A 285 13.45 -14.33 -34.61
C SER A 285 12.83 -13.01 -35.07
N ASN A 286 11.61 -12.71 -34.62
CA ASN A 286 10.98 -11.41 -34.83
C ASN A 286 11.96 -10.32 -34.38
N SER A 287 12.39 -9.50 -35.34
CA SER A 287 13.38 -8.47 -35.08
C SER A 287 12.74 -7.34 -34.29
N GLN A 288 13.55 -6.61 -33.51
CA GLN A 288 13.07 -5.49 -32.70
C GLN A 288 12.36 -4.43 -33.55
N ASP A 289 12.73 -4.33 -34.84
CA ASP A 289 12.15 -3.42 -35.83
C ASP A 289 10.70 -3.82 -36.23
N ASP A 290 10.34 -5.10 -36.16
CA ASP A 290 8.99 -5.59 -36.45
C ASP A 290 7.99 -5.23 -35.33
N ILE A 291 8.49 -5.10 -34.09
CA ILE A 291 7.68 -4.71 -32.93
C ILE A 291 7.39 -3.22 -32.96
N ASP A 292 8.36 -2.40 -33.38
CA ASP A 292 8.19 -0.95 -33.49
C ASP A 292 7.24 -0.58 -34.64
N ALA A 293 7.21 -1.36 -35.72
CA ALA A 293 6.26 -1.18 -36.82
C ALA A 293 4.79 -1.44 -36.44
N LEU A 294 4.52 -2.16 -35.33
CA LEU A 294 3.17 -2.48 -34.88
C LEU A 294 2.46 -1.29 -34.19
N PHE A 295 3.21 -0.27 -33.75
CA PHE A 295 2.69 0.86 -32.98
C PHE A 295 2.74 2.21 -33.72
N ASP A 296 3.41 2.30 -34.87
CA ASP A 296 3.42 3.49 -35.73
C ASP A 296 2.33 3.39 -36.82
N ILE A 297 1.07 3.59 -36.42
CA ILE A 297 -0.03 3.81 -37.35
C ILE A 297 0.03 5.28 -37.82
N PRO A 298 0.23 5.57 -39.11
CA PRO A 298 0.22 6.94 -39.61
C PRO A 298 -1.17 7.57 -39.39
N ALA A 299 -1.19 8.84 -38.99
CA ALA A 299 -2.41 9.60 -38.64
C ALA A 299 -3.46 9.69 -39.77
N GLU A 300 -3.14 9.21 -40.98
CA GLU A 300 -4.05 9.17 -42.12
C GLU A 300 -4.95 7.91 -42.16
N ASP A 301 -4.69 6.87 -41.34
CA ASP A 301 -5.55 5.66 -41.30
C ASP A 301 -6.42 5.54 -40.02
N MET A 302 -6.33 6.51 -39.10
CA MET A 302 -7.29 6.66 -37.98
C MET A 302 -8.68 7.17 -38.43
N GLY A 303 -8.87 7.42 -39.73
CA GLY A 303 -10.09 7.98 -40.31
C GLY A 303 -11.10 6.96 -40.85
N LYS A 304 -10.79 5.65 -40.87
CA LYS A 304 -11.79 4.62 -41.18
C LYS A 304 -12.43 4.16 -39.89
N THR A 305 -13.35 4.97 -39.37
CA THR A 305 -14.29 4.52 -38.35
C THR A 305 -15.08 3.34 -38.92
N ASN A 306 -15.03 2.18 -38.26
CA ASN A 306 -15.97 1.09 -38.49
C ASN A 306 -17.37 1.71 -38.50
N SER A 307 -18.02 1.73 -39.66
CA SER A 307 -19.33 2.37 -39.76
C SER A 307 -20.31 1.56 -38.93
N GLN A 308 -21.29 2.22 -38.32
CA GLN A 308 -22.31 1.56 -37.50
C GLN A 308 -22.98 0.39 -38.26
N ASP A 309 -23.10 0.53 -39.58
CA ASP A 309 -23.68 -0.47 -40.49
C ASP A 309 -22.85 -1.77 -40.56
N ASP A 310 -21.52 -1.71 -40.39
CA ASP A 310 -20.65 -2.89 -40.39
C ASP A 310 -20.74 -3.67 -39.05
N ILE A 311 -21.10 -3.00 -37.96
CA ILE A 311 -21.28 -3.62 -36.64
C ILE A 311 -22.65 -4.32 -36.56
N ASP A 312 -23.69 -3.74 -37.16
CA ASP A 312 -25.04 -4.32 -37.17
C ASP A 312 -25.11 -5.60 -38.04
N ALA A 313 -24.29 -5.72 -39.09
CA ALA A 313 -24.22 -6.91 -39.94
C ALA A 313 -23.55 -8.14 -39.28
N LEU A 314 -22.94 -7.98 -38.10
CA LEU A 314 -22.26 -9.07 -37.37
C LEU A 314 -23.16 -9.82 -36.38
N PHE A 315 -24.38 -9.31 -36.14
CA PHE A 315 -25.30 -9.85 -35.13
C PHE A 315 -26.68 -10.28 -35.68
N ASP A 316 -26.85 -10.33 -36.99
CA ASP A 316 -27.99 -10.95 -37.71
C ASP A 316 -27.52 -12.21 -38.48
#